data_AF-A0A7K4BI50-F1
#
_entry.id   AF-A0A7K4BI50-F1
#
_cell.length_a   1.000
_cell.length_b   1.000
_cell.length_c   1.000
_cell.angle_alpha   90.00
_cell.angle_beta   90.00
_cell.angle_gamma   90.00
#
_symmetry.space_group_name_H-M   'P 1'
#
loop_
_entity.id
_entity.type
_entity.pdbx_description
1 polymer ?
#
loop_
_entity_poly.entity_id
_entity_poly.type
_entity_poly.pdbx_seq_one_letter_code
_entity_poly.pdbx_strand_id
1 'polypeptide(L)'
;MFFACRVTPAIDSMTGRNRCPWLSPVLVIVSALFITAVLPVAAAPAADAAPSVTWNATFSLEENSKFDAVAGTADGGYIALGTALTEIFGGREDLLLVKTDSQGGDVWTQRLPDMQAASVAETADGGYIIGGYNVSAVASEENHAYQGTSFLIRTDTDGEVIWQQTLPGEKISAVRPTADGGYVIVGWLWNSPGSDDDTTAVVTRTDAGGTPIWNATFPGAAANAGVVTADGGCVIGGTKSPFTYDIGDAFLIRLDADGTVLWNRNYGVPVIFDLEETPDGGGFAYSGNYWYGLVDAEGGEVWLRNMEGFAGYAIVLRPSGGYMIAGKNIMSGEGFALGTDADGAVQWTATFPDASVYAAATAPDGGYTLAGIRFLSPVSSAAWLAGLEEAPAVPTPAAPGFGVAAAGAALLLLAARRGRRG
;
A
#
# COMPACT_ATOMS: atom_id res chain seq x y z
N MET A 1 -17.46 -12.03 -24.00
CA MET A 1 -18.79 -12.25 -24.60
C MET A 1 -19.14 -11.01 -25.42
N PHE A 2 -18.85 -11.03 -26.72
CA PHE A 2 -19.19 -9.96 -27.66
C PHE A 2 -20.69 -10.06 -28.01
N PHE A 3 -21.48 -9.03 -27.73
CA PHE A 3 -22.85 -8.93 -28.22
C PHE A 3 -22.85 -8.39 -29.65
N ALA A 4 -23.02 -9.29 -30.62
CA ALA A 4 -23.36 -8.97 -31.99
C ALA A 4 -24.89 -8.76 -32.09
N CYS A 5 -25.31 -7.54 -32.39
CA CYS A 5 -26.70 -7.24 -32.72
C CYS A 5 -27.00 -7.77 -34.13
N ARG A 6 -27.81 -8.83 -34.22
CA ARG A 6 -28.32 -9.36 -35.49
C ARG A 6 -29.41 -8.41 -36.02
N VAL A 7 -29.14 -7.75 -37.15
CA VAL A 7 -30.17 -7.15 -38.00
C VAL A 7 -30.46 -8.15 -39.12
N THR A 8 -31.65 -8.70 -39.12
CA THR A 8 -32.17 -9.61 -40.15
C THR A 8 -32.44 -8.87 -41.46
N PRO A 9 -31.91 -9.32 -42.61
CA PRO A 9 -32.45 -8.93 -43.90
C PRO A 9 -33.61 -9.88 -44.28
N ALA A 10 -34.78 -9.29 -44.52
CA ALA A 10 -35.88 -9.98 -45.18
C ALA A 10 -35.53 -10.23 -46.65
N ILE A 11 -35.55 -11.49 -47.06
CA ILE A 11 -35.36 -11.94 -48.44
C ILE A 11 -36.72 -11.89 -49.12
N ASP A 12 -36.85 -11.04 -50.16
CA ASP A 12 -37.96 -11.10 -51.10
C ASP A 12 -37.65 -12.14 -52.17
N SER A 13 -38.50 -13.16 -52.28
CA SER A 13 -38.20 -14.48 -52.85
C SER A 13 -38.56 -14.65 -54.33
N MET A 14 -38.77 -13.58 -55.09
CA MET A 14 -39.31 -13.74 -56.46
C MET A 14 -38.59 -13.08 -57.64
N THR A 15 -37.43 -12.40 -57.51
CA THR A 15 -36.82 -11.78 -58.71
C THR A 15 -35.29 -11.84 -58.88
N GLY A 16 -34.53 -12.45 -57.97
CA GLY A 16 -33.14 -12.88 -58.18
C GLY A 16 -32.28 -12.03 -59.14
N ARG A 17 -31.95 -10.78 -58.79
CA ARG A 17 -30.93 -9.94 -59.46
C ARG A 17 -30.53 -8.73 -58.61
N ASN A 18 -29.22 -8.56 -58.39
CA ASN A 18 -28.60 -7.36 -57.82
C ASN A 18 -28.76 -6.16 -58.77
N ARG A 19 -29.14 -5.00 -58.25
CA ARG A 19 -29.06 -3.72 -58.97
C ARG A 19 -28.61 -2.57 -58.06
N CYS A 20 -27.38 -2.13 -58.30
CA CYS A 20 -26.97 -0.75 -58.12
C CYS A 20 -27.31 0.03 -59.41
N PRO A 21 -27.80 1.28 -59.33
CA PRO A 21 -27.69 2.22 -60.42
C PRO A 21 -26.83 3.46 -60.06
N TRP A 22 -25.83 3.66 -60.93
CA TRP A 22 -25.14 4.88 -61.39
C TRP A 22 -26.03 6.16 -61.46
N LEU A 23 -25.60 7.44 -61.53
CA LEU A 23 -24.31 8.18 -61.67
C LEU A 23 -24.58 9.72 -61.59
N SER A 24 -23.65 10.48 -61.00
CA SER A 24 -23.10 11.82 -61.39
C SER A 24 -23.96 13.12 -61.50
N PRO A 25 -23.34 14.34 -61.62
CA PRO A 25 -22.29 14.96 -60.79
C PRO A 25 -22.48 16.49 -60.57
N VAL A 26 -21.94 17.10 -59.49
CA VAL A 26 -21.51 18.53 -59.53
C VAL A 26 -20.22 18.70 -58.71
N LEU A 27 -19.23 19.29 -59.36
CA LEU A 27 -17.85 19.53 -58.92
C LEU A 27 -17.77 20.88 -58.19
N VAL A 28 -17.32 20.93 -56.92
CA VAL A 28 -16.84 22.18 -56.29
C VAL A 28 -15.61 21.91 -55.42
N ILE A 29 -14.45 22.22 -56.03
CA ILE A 29 -13.22 22.86 -55.53
C ILE A 29 -12.77 22.58 -54.09
N VAL A 30 -11.56 22.00 -54.02
CA VAL A 30 -10.71 21.75 -52.86
C VAL A 30 -10.31 23.06 -52.15
N SER A 31 -10.45 23.08 -50.83
CA SER A 31 -9.66 23.94 -49.93
C SER A 31 -9.31 23.11 -48.70
N ALA A 32 -8.13 22.49 -48.73
CA ALA A 32 -7.59 21.73 -47.62
C ALA A 32 -7.04 22.70 -46.56
N LEU A 33 -7.77 22.85 -45.46
CA LEU A 33 -7.22 23.41 -44.22
C LEU A 33 -6.49 22.27 -43.50
N PHE A 34 -5.17 22.22 -43.64
CA PHE A 34 -4.33 21.44 -42.72
C PHE A 34 -4.22 22.24 -41.42
N ILE A 35 -5.14 22.00 -40.48
CA ILE A 35 -4.86 22.28 -39.07
C ILE A 35 -3.98 21.13 -38.59
N THR A 36 -2.66 21.32 -38.66
CA THR A 36 -1.74 20.52 -37.86
C THR A 36 -2.00 20.87 -36.40
N ALA A 37 -2.88 20.11 -35.75
CA ALA A 37 -2.87 20.04 -34.30
C ALA A 37 -1.50 19.47 -33.91
N VAL A 38 -0.59 20.35 -33.51
CA VAL A 38 0.59 19.93 -32.76
C VAL A 38 0.04 19.48 -31.41
N LEU A 39 -0.31 18.20 -31.31
CA LEU A 39 -0.48 17.58 -30.02
C LEU A 39 0.87 17.75 -29.31
N PRO A 40 0.93 18.34 -28.12
CA PRO A 40 2.12 18.22 -27.31
C PRO A 40 2.32 16.71 -27.15
N VAL A 41 3.40 16.19 -27.72
CA VAL A 41 3.93 14.90 -27.29
C VAL A 41 4.24 15.13 -25.83
N ALA A 42 3.36 14.70 -24.94
CA ALA A 42 3.68 14.57 -23.54
C ALA A 42 4.90 13.65 -23.54
N ALA A 43 6.08 14.22 -23.27
CA ALA A 43 7.26 13.42 -23.02
C ALA A 43 6.85 12.49 -21.87
N ALA A 44 6.88 11.18 -22.12
CA ALA A 44 6.72 10.24 -21.03
C ALA A 44 7.73 10.63 -19.94
N PRO A 45 7.32 10.69 -18.66
CA PRO A 45 8.27 10.96 -17.60
C PRO A 45 9.44 9.99 -17.75
N ALA A 46 10.64 10.53 -17.73
CA ALA A 46 11.84 9.72 -17.88
C ALA A 46 11.91 8.78 -16.68
N ALA A 47 12.04 7.48 -16.93
CA ALA A 47 12.21 6.50 -15.86
C ALA A 47 13.39 6.91 -14.97
N ASP A 48 13.12 7.03 -13.67
CA ASP A 48 14.15 7.29 -12.68
C ASP A 48 15.12 6.11 -12.62
N ALA A 49 16.37 6.38 -12.22
CA ALA A 49 17.27 5.30 -11.88
C ALA A 49 16.70 4.54 -10.67
N ALA A 50 16.64 3.22 -10.76
CA ALA A 50 16.24 2.41 -9.61
C ALA A 50 17.18 2.69 -8.42
N PRO A 51 16.64 2.76 -7.19
CA PRO A 51 17.43 3.02 -6.01
C PRO A 51 18.50 1.94 -5.85
N SER A 52 19.68 2.34 -5.38
CA SER A 52 20.76 1.39 -5.10
C SER A 52 20.57 0.76 -3.73
N VAL A 53 20.80 -0.54 -3.64
CA VAL A 53 20.90 -1.24 -2.35
C VAL A 53 22.20 -0.81 -1.68
N THR A 54 22.12 -0.07 -0.58
CA THR A 54 23.28 0.44 0.17
C THR A 54 23.83 -0.62 1.12
N TRP A 55 22.94 -1.38 1.73
CA TRP A 55 23.28 -2.50 2.60
C TRP A 55 22.18 -3.58 2.54
N ASN A 56 22.56 -4.81 2.85
CA ASN A 56 21.63 -5.90 3.10
C ASN A 56 22.17 -6.75 4.25
N ALA A 57 21.29 -7.14 5.15
CA ALA A 57 21.61 -7.88 6.34
C ALA A 57 20.72 -9.12 6.45
N THR A 58 21.33 -10.25 6.78
CA THR A 58 20.65 -11.52 7.01
C THR A 58 20.84 -11.90 8.46
N PHE A 59 19.74 -12.20 9.14
CA PHE A 59 19.70 -12.51 10.56
C PHE A 59 19.29 -13.98 10.72
N SER A 60 20.29 -14.85 10.90
CA SER A 60 20.09 -16.28 11.18
C SER A 60 19.93 -16.51 12.68
N LEU A 61 18.94 -15.84 13.28
CA LEU A 61 18.66 -15.92 14.72
C LEU A 61 18.17 -17.31 15.12
N GLU A 62 17.50 -18.02 14.19
CA GLU A 62 17.03 -19.39 14.30
C GLU A 62 17.04 -20.07 12.91
N GLU A 63 16.80 -21.39 12.85
CA GLU A 63 16.82 -22.18 11.60
C GLU A 63 15.87 -21.65 10.52
N ASN A 64 14.74 -21.05 10.93
CA ASN A 64 13.77 -20.39 10.05
C ASN A 64 13.21 -19.15 10.72
N SER A 65 13.49 -17.98 10.15
CA SER A 65 13.00 -16.69 10.64
C SER A 65 12.64 -15.75 9.50
N LYS A 66 11.76 -14.79 9.79
CA LYS A 66 11.39 -13.68 8.91
C LYS A 66 11.15 -12.42 9.73
N PHE A 67 11.28 -11.25 9.11
CA PHE A 67 10.73 -10.02 9.65
C PHE A 67 9.35 -9.74 9.04
N ASP A 68 8.40 -9.42 9.91
CA ASP A 68 7.00 -9.13 9.58
C ASP A 68 6.72 -7.62 9.63
N ALA A 69 7.48 -6.86 10.42
CA ALA A 69 7.36 -5.41 10.50
C ALA A 69 8.73 -4.75 10.71
N VAL A 70 8.84 -3.48 10.30
CA VAL A 70 10.03 -2.64 10.52
C VAL A 70 9.62 -1.18 10.70
N ALA A 71 10.35 -0.46 11.53
CA ALA A 71 10.25 1.00 11.66
C ALA A 71 11.64 1.63 11.77
N GLY A 72 11.78 2.86 11.27
CA GLY A 72 12.96 3.68 11.56
C GLY A 72 12.94 4.15 13.02
N THR A 73 14.12 4.38 13.58
CA THR A 73 14.28 4.90 14.94
C THR A 73 14.93 6.28 14.94
N ALA A 74 14.60 7.12 15.91
CA ALA A 74 15.05 8.52 15.99
C ALA A 74 16.58 8.66 16.12
N ASP A 75 17.26 7.61 16.60
CA ASP A 75 18.73 7.51 16.66
C ASP A 75 19.38 7.21 15.29
N GLY A 76 18.57 7.06 14.22
CA GLY A 76 19.03 6.78 12.86
C GLY A 76 19.16 5.29 12.51
N GLY A 77 18.82 4.38 13.42
CA GLY A 77 18.77 2.94 13.16
C GLY A 77 17.37 2.44 12.79
N TYR A 78 17.15 1.13 13.01
CA TYR A 78 15.87 0.49 12.74
C TYR A 78 15.47 -0.47 13.85
N ILE A 79 14.17 -0.63 14.06
CA ILE A 79 13.58 -1.68 14.87
C ILE A 79 12.80 -2.62 13.97
N ALA A 80 13.19 -3.90 13.96
CA ALA A 80 12.53 -4.94 13.18
C ALA A 80 11.84 -5.93 14.12
N LEU A 81 10.65 -6.35 13.73
CA LEU A 81 9.85 -7.34 14.44
C LEU A 81 9.66 -8.54 13.53
N GLY A 82 9.94 -9.73 14.05
CA GLY A 82 9.91 -10.94 13.27
C GLY A 82 9.45 -12.14 14.07
N THR A 83 9.26 -13.22 13.34
CA THR A 83 8.83 -14.50 13.89
C THR A 83 9.89 -15.54 13.56
N ALA A 84 10.29 -16.31 14.56
CA ALA A 84 11.14 -17.48 14.39
C ALA A 84 10.39 -18.76 14.73
N LEU A 85 10.52 -19.75 13.86
CA LEU A 85 10.02 -21.10 14.08
C LEU A 85 11.04 -21.86 14.92
N THR A 86 10.63 -22.32 16.10
CA THR A 86 11.50 -23.17 16.94
C THR A 86 11.55 -24.62 16.44
N GLU A 87 10.55 -25.08 15.68
CA GLU A 87 10.50 -26.42 15.08
C GLU A 87 9.80 -26.40 13.71
N ILE A 88 10.28 -27.22 12.76
CA ILE A 88 9.78 -27.28 11.36
C ILE A 88 8.33 -27.79 11.27
N PHE A 89 7.88 -28.61 12.25
CA PHE A 89 6.52 -29.16 12.29
C PHE A 89 5.95 -29.05 13.70
N GLY A 90 4.84 -28.31 13.86
CA GLY A 90 4.16 -28.16 15.15
C GLY A 90 4.91 -27.31 16.18
N GLY A 91 5.92 -26.55 15.74
CA GLY A 91 6.75 -25.71 16.60
C GLY A 91 6.02 -24.49 17.17
N ARG A 92 6.56 -23.99 18.28
CA ARG A 92 6.19 -22.70 18.85
C ARG A 92 6.84 -21.60 18.00
N GLU A 93 6.13 -20.50 17.86
CA GLU A 93 6.63 -19.30 17.20
C GLU A 93 7.06 -18.34 18.29
N ASP A 94 8.30 -17.86 18.21
CA ASP A 94 8.83 -16.85 19.12
C ASP A 94 8.99 -15.53 18.37
N LEU A 95 8.55 -14.46 19.03
CA LEU A 95 8.64 -13.11 18.50
C LEU A 95 10.04 -12.58 18.80
N LEU A 96 10.68 -12.07 17.74
CA LEU A 96 12.01 -11.48 17.79
C LEU A 96 11.89 -9.99 17.57
N LEU A 97 12.44 -9.21 18.50
CA LEU A 97 12.57 -7.77 18.40
C LEU A 97 14.06 -7.45 18.21
N VAL A 98 14.42 -6.88 17.07
CA VAL A 98 15.82 -6.68 16.66
C VAL A 98 16.06 -5.21 16.41
N LYS A 99 16.96 -4.61 17.20
CA LYS A 99 17.45 -3.26 16.96
C LYS A 99 18.71 -3.30 16.13
N THR A 100 18.77 -2.42 15.14
CA THR A 100 19.93 -2.27 14.30
C THR A 100 20.44 -0.82 14.28
N ASP A 101 21.67 -0.66 13.81
CA ASP A 101 22.23 0.63 13.44
C ASP A 101 21.74 1.07 12.04
N SER A 102 22.17 2.25 11.60
CA SER A 102 21.79 2.83 10.29
C SER A 102 22.18 1.98 9.06
N GLN A 103 23.10 1.02 9.23
CA GLN A 103 23.59 0.15 8.16
C GLN A 103 23.06 -1.29 8.29
N GLY A 104 22.07 -1.51 9.16
CA GLY A 104 21.49 -2.83 9.40
C GLY A 104 22.36 -3.75 10.25
N GLY A 105 23.39 -3.22 10.92
CA GLY A 105 24.19 -3.99 11.89
C GLY A 105 23.40 -4.24 13.17
N ASP A 106 23.43 -5.48 13.68
CA ASP A 106 22.76 -5.86 14.93
C ASP A 106 23.32 -5.09 16.13
N VAL A 107 22.44 -4.46 16.90
CA VAL A 107 22.76 -3.74 18.15
C VAL A 107 22.34 -4.60 19.34
N TRP A 108 21.08 -5.07 19.33
CA TRP A 108 20.56 -6.02 20.29
C TRP A 108 19.36 -6.77 19.72
N THR A 109 19.11 -7.95 20.27
CA THR A 109 17.95 -8.79 19.96
C THR A 109 17.27 -9.24 21.25
N GLN A 110 15.96 -9.05 21.33
CA GLN A 110 15.10 -9.52 22.41
C GLN A 110 14.14 -10.60 21.91
N ARG A 111 13.84 -11.57 22.78
CA ARG A 111 12.95 -12.70 22.47
C ARG A 111 11.75 -12.72 23.40
N LEU A 112 10.57 -12.77 22.79
CA LEU A 112 9.29 -12.91 23.48
C LEU A 112 8.70 -14.29 23.09
N PRO A 113 8.72 -15.27 24.00
CA PRO A 113 8.34 -16.63 23.68
C PRO A 113 6.83 -16.79 23.43
N ASP A 114 6.47 -17.78 22.63
CA ASP A 114 5.08 -18.19 22.36
C ASP A 114 4.20 -17.10 21.72
N MET A 115 4.79 -16.24 20.88
CA MET A 115 4.13 -15.15 20.20
C MET A 115 4.61 -15.00 18.75
N GLN A 116 3.68 -14.65 17.85
CA GLN A 116 3.95 -14.22 16.48
C GLN A 116 4.02 -12.69 16.42
N ALA A 117 4.82 -12.18 15.49
CA ALA A 117 4.92 -10.75 15.22
C ALA A 117 3.71 -10.22 14.43
N ALA A 118 3.26 -9.01 14.73
CA ALA A 118 2.29 -8.28 13.91
C ALA A 118 2.77 -6.88 13.53
N SER A 119 3.12 -6.04 14.51
CA SER A 119 3.41 -4.62 14.26
C SER A 119 4.38 -4.07 15.28
N VAL A 120 5.24 -3.13 14.86
CA VAL A 120 6.15 -2.40 15.75
C VAL A 120 6.18 -0.93 15.35
N ALA A 121 6.30 -0.05 16.34
CA ALA A 121 6.57 1.36 16.15
C ALA A 121 7.42 1.92 17.29
N GLU A 122 8.25 2.91 16.99
CA GLU A 122 8.94 3.71 18.00
C GLU A 122 7.94 4.65 18.69
N THR A 123 8.11 4.84 19.99
CA THR A 123 7.31 5.75 20.81
C THR A 123 8.08 7.05 21.07
N ALA A 124 7.38 8.12 21.46
CA ALA A 124 7.98 9.45 21.58
C ALA A 124 9.15 9.57 22.59
N ASP A 125 9.27 8.62 23.52
CA ASP A 125 10.36 8.55 24.50
C ASP A 125 11.54 7.65 24.04
N GLY A 126 11.50 7.14 22.80
CA GLY A 126 12.53 6.28 22.20
C GLY A 126 12.36 4.78 22.48
N GLY A 127 11.40 4.37 23.33
CA GLY A 127 11.06 2.96 23.47
C GLY A 127 10.16 2.46 22.34
N TYR A 128 9.68 1.22 22.41
CA TYR A 128 8.85 0.62 21.35
C TYR A 128 7.46 0.20 21.83
N ILE A 129 6.51 0.19 20.91
CA ILE A 129 5.19 -0.42 21.08
C ILE A 129 5.05 -1.55 20.06
N ILE A 130 4.63 -2.71 20.53
CA ILE A 130 4.60 -3.96 19.76
C ILE A 130 3.20 -4.56 19.84
N GLY A 131 2.69 -4.97 18.67
CA GLY A 131 1.60 -5.91 18.56
C GLY A 131 2.14 -7.31 18.28
N GLY A 132 1.79 -8.26 19.14
CA GLY A 132 2.05 -9.68 18.93
C GLY A 132 0.81 -10.51 19.21
N TYR A 133 0.77 -11.75 18.75
CA TYR A 133 -0.36 -12.64 19.02
C TYR A 133 0.06 -14.08 19.12
N ASN A 134 -0.68 -14.87 19.89
CA ASN A 134 -0.57 -16.32 19.87
C ASN A 134 -1.84 -16.94 19.30
N VAL A 135 -1.69 -18.06 18.60
CA VAL A 135 -2.82 -18.83 18.08
C VAL A 135 -2.79 -20.20 18.73
N SER A 136 -3.89 -20.58 19.35
CA SER A 136 -4.17 -21.96 19.73
C SER A 136 -5.21 -22.53 18.77
N ALA A 137 -4.86 -23.63 18.10
CA ALA A 137 -5.85 -24.43 17.39
C ALA A 137 -6.54 -25.34 18.41
N VAL A 138 -7.81 -25.08 18.73
CA VAL A 138 -8.63 -26.02 19.48
C VAL A 138 -9.40 -26.86 18.48
N ALA A 139 -8.93 -28.09 18.26
CA ALA A 139 -9.68 -29.06 17.47
C ALA A 139 -10.75 -29.71 18.35
N SER A 140 -12.02 -29.49 18.01
CA SER A 140 -13.12 -30.37 18.43
C SER A 140 -13.59 -31.17 17.22
N GLU A 141 -14.09 -32.39 17.43
CA GLU A 141 -14.42 -33.35 16.36
C GLU A 141 -15.39 -32.83 15.28
N GLU A 142 -16.08 -31.71 15.54
CA GLU A 142 -17.06 -31.10 14.62
C GLU A 142 -16.77 -29.64 14.25
N ASN A 143 -15.75 -28.97 14.82
CA ASN A 143 -15.44 -27.58 14.47
C ASN A 143 -13.97 -27.20 14.72
N HIS A 144 -13.32 -26.59 13.73
CA HIS A 144 -12.00 -25.98 13.87
C HIS A 144 -12.19 -24.48 14.16
N ALA A 145 -12.28 -24.10 15.43
CA ALA A 145 -12.27 -22.69 15.82
C ALA A 145 -10.83 -22.25 16.12
N TYR A 146 -10.32 -21.27 15.36
CA TYR A 146 -9.08 -20.60 15.75
C TYR A 146 -9.38 -19.70 16.96
N GLN A 147 -8.66 -19.92 18.04
CA GLN A 147 -8.69 -19.05 19.21
C GLN A 147 -7.30 -18.47 19.39
N GLY A 148 -7.21 -17.17 19.63
CA GLY A 148 -5.95 -16.50 19.87
C GLY A 148 -6.07 -15.45 20.95
N THR A 149 -4.91 -15.02 21.43
CA THR A 149 -4.78 -13.87 22.31
C THR A 149 -3.73 -12.94 21.70
N SER A 150 -4.09 -11.68 21.52
CA SER A 150 -3.08 -10.66 21.17
C SER A 150 -2.54 -9.98 22.41
N PHE A 151 -1.38 -9.37 22.22
CA PHE A 151 -0.66 -8.65 23.24
C PHE A 151 -0.24 -7.30 22.68
N LEU A 152 -0.50 -6.25 23.45
CA LEU A 152 0.11 -4.94 23.27
C LEU A 152 1.27 -4.85 24.26
N ILE A 153 2.49 -4.71 23.77
CA ILE A 153 3.70 -4.79 24.59
C ILE A 153 4.48 -3.48 24.43
N ARG A 154 4.80 -2.84 25.57
CA ARG A 154 5.63 -1.66 25.64
C ARG A 154 7.01 -2.04 26.15
N THR A 155 8.06 -1.56 25.48
CA THR A 155 9.45 -1.80 25.87
C THR A 155 10.24 -0.50 26.04
N ASP A 156 11.30 -0.49 26.82
CA ASP A 156 12.21 0.66 26.85
C ASP A 156 13.11 0.72 25.59
N THR A 157 14.09 1.63 25.59
CA THR A 157 15.03 1.81 24.48
C THR A 157 15.95 0.61 24.24
N ASP A 158 16.14 -0.22 25.26
CA ASP A 158 16.97 -1.43 25.25
C ASP A 158 16.14 -2.70 24.95
N GLY A 159 14.83 -2.52 24.69
CA GLY A 159 13.91 -3.59 24.35
C GLY A 159 13.37 -4.35 25.57
N GLU A 160 13.67 -3.91 26.80
CA GLU A 160 13.14 -4.55 28.01
C GLU A 160 11.67 -4.20 28.20
N VAL A 161 10.84 -5.19 28.54
CA VAL A 161 9.38 -5.01 28.67
C VAL A 161 9.05 -4.15 29.89
N ILE A 162 8.41 -3.01 29.65
CA ILE A 162 7.87 -2.12 30.69
C ILE A 162 6.50 -2.62 31.14
N TRP A 163 5.62 -2.92 30.19
CA TRP A 163 4.30 -3.48 30.45
C TRP A 163 3.77 -4.26 29.25
N GLN A 164 2.79 -5.13 29.52
CA GLN A 164 2.09 -5.93 28.53
C GLN A 164 0.60 -5.95 28.86
N GLN A 165 -0.24 -5.62 27.88
CA GLN A 165 -1.70 -5.75 27.95
C GLN A 165 -2.16 -6.94 27.12
N THR A 166 -3.12 -7.68 27.65
CA THR A 166 -3.74 -8.82 26.98
C THR A 166 -5.01 -8.37 26.27
N LEU A 167 -5.13 -8.65 24.97
CA LEU A 167 -6.29 -8.38 24.13
C LEU A 167 -6.91 -9.73 23.71
N PRO A 168 -7.80 -10.31 24.55
CA PRO A 168 -8.36 -11.62 24.28
C PRO A 168 -9.33 -11.56 23.10
N GLY A 169 -9.23 -12.51 22.17
CA GLY A 169 -10.20 -12.63 21.08
C GLY A 169 -9.98 -11.68 19.89
N GLU A 170 -9.00 -10.78 19.94
CA GLU A 170 -8.61 -9.87 18.86
C GLU A 170 -7.28 -10.27 18.24
N LYS A 171 -7.19 -10.45 16.92
CA LYS A 171 -5.94 -10.54 16.16
C LYS A 171 -5.48 -9.15 15.76
N ILE A 172 -4.37 -8.68 16.32
CA ILE A 172 -3.75 -7.42 15.92
C ILE A 172 -3.16 -7.55 14.50
N SER A 173 -3.35 -6.50 13.70
CA SER A 173 -2.71 -6.31 12.41
C SER A 173 -1.76 -5.11 12.43
N ALA A 174 -2.14 -4.00 13.09
CA ALA A 174 -1.32 -2.80 13.19
C ALA A 174 -1.43 -2.14 14.57
N VAL A 175 -0.32 -1.55 15.02
CA VAL A 175 -0.28 -0.67 16.19
C VAL A 175 0.39 0.65 15.78
N ARG A 176 -0.21 1.77 16.17
CA ARG A 176 0.28 3.12 15.84
C ARG A 176 0.29 4.00 17.09
N PRO A 177 1.42 4.63 17.44
CA PRO A 177 1.46 5.64 18.49
C PRO A 177 0.67 6.88 18.04
N THR A 178 0.16 7.61 19.03
CA THR A 178 -0.60 8.85 18.82
C THR A 178 0.12 10.03 19.44
N ALA A 179 -0.16 11.24 18.98
CA ALA A 179 0.54 12.45 19.40
C ALA A 179 0.39 12.78 20.89
N ASP A 180 -0.67 12.31 21.55
CA ASP A 180 -0.88 12.47 22.99
C ASP A 180 -0.23 11.36 23.85
N GLY A 181 0.53 10.46 23.22
CA GLY A 181 1.28 9.37 23.87
C GLY A 181 0.51 8.07 24.03
N GLY A 182 -0.77 7.99 23.64
CA GLY A 182 -1.51 6.73 23.60
C GLY A 182 -1.27 5.93 22.32
N TYR A 183 -2.11 4.91 22.08
CA TYR A 183 -2.00 4.05 20.90
C TYR A 183 -3.35 3.85 20.19
N VAL A 184 -3.29 3.56 18.90
CA VAL A 184 -4.39 3.00 18.10
C VAL A 184 -3.98 1.59 17.68
N ILE A 185 -4.84 0.64 17.97
CA ILE A 185 -4.68 -0.78 17.68
C ILE A 185 -5.73 -1.15 16.65
N VAL A 186 -5.32 -1.83 15.60
CA VAL A 186 -6.19 -2.23 14.49
C VAL A 186 -6.05 -3.72 14.26
N GLY A 187 -7.18 -4.39 14.10
CA GLY A 187 -7.21 -5.84 13.95
C GLY A 187 -8.61 -6.36 13.64
N TRP A 188 -8.83 -7.62 13.97
CA TRP A 188 -10.14 -8.26 13.83
C TRP A 188 -10.35 -9.37 14.86
N LEU A 189 -11.62 -9.69 15.17
CA LEU A 189 -11.96 -10.69 16.18
C LEU A 189 -11.90 -12.12 15.60
N TRP A 190 -11.21 -13.06 16.28
CA TRP A 190 -11.12 -14.46 15.85
C TRP A 190 -12.48 -15.17 15.81
N ASN A 191 -13.38 -14.84 16.73
CA ASN A 191 -14.71 -15.41 16.82
C ASN A 191 -15.73 -14.28 16.92
N SER A 192 -16.28 -13.86 15.78
CA SER A 192 -17.28 -12.81 15.72
C SER A 192 -18.61 -13.29 16.33
N PRO A 193 -19.29 -12.50 17.18
CA PRO A 193 -20.61 -12.89 17.68
C PRO A 193 -21.64 -13.03 16.54
N GLY A 194 -22.15 -14.24 16.30
CA GLY A 194 -23.33 -14.49 15.46
C GLY A 194 -23.10 -15.14 14.09
N SER A 195 -21.87 -15.51 13.72
CA SER A 195 -21.57 -16.30 12.51
C SER A 195 -20.22 -17.01 12.65
N ASP A 196 -20.16 -18.30 12.29
CA ASP A 196 -18.93 -19.11 12.35
C ASP A 196 -17.92 -18.76 11.23
N ASP A 197 -18.36 -18.06 10.17
CA ASP A 197 -17.56 -17.75 8.97
C ASP A 197 -17.20 -16.26 8.84
N ASP A 198 -17.64 -15.40 9.76
CA ASP A 198 -17.52 -13.95 9.65
C ASP A 198 -16.50 -13.37 10.65
N THR A 199 -15.80 -12.33 10.25
CA THR A 199 -14.87 -11.57 11.10
C THR A 199 -15.42 -10.19 11.40
N THR A 200 -15.02 -9.63 12.54
CA THR A 200 -15.36 -8.25 12.92
C THR A 200 -14.08 -7.46 13.05
N ALA A 201 -13.91 -6.42 12.25
CA ALA A 201 -12.78 -5.51 12.37
C ALA A 201 -12.93 -4.72 13.67
N VAL A 202 -11.84 -4.49 14.36
CA VAL A 202 -11.82 -3.75 15.62
C VAL A 202 -10.74 -2.68 15.57
N VAL A 203 -11.09 -1.52 16.11
CA VAL A 203 -10.16 -0.43 16.40
C VAL A 203 -10.25 -0.15 17.88
N THR A 204 -9.12 -0.20 18.57
CA THR A 204 -9.03 0.10 20.00
C THR A 204 -8.08 1.28 20.21
N ARG A 205 -8.59 2.36 20.78
CA ARG A 205 -7.81 3.49 21.25
C ARG A 205 -7.44 3.28 22.71
N THR A 206 -6.17 3.52 23.05
CA THR A 206 -5.68 3.39 24.42
C THR A 206 -4.94 4.65 24.89
N ASP A 207 -4.81 4.81 26.20
CA ASP A 207 -3.88 5.76 26.80
C ASP A 207 -2.42 5.26 26.73
N ALA A 208 -1.47 6.05 27.25
CA ALA A 208 -0.05 5.71 27.27
C ALA A 208 0.29 4.46 28.13
N GLY A 209 -0.61 4.06 29.04
CA GLY A 209 -0.49 2.82 29.82
C GLY A 209 -1.11 1.60 29.14
N GLY A 210 -1.64 1.76 27.92
CA GLY A 210 -2.35 0.71 27.19
C GLY A 210 -3.78 0.48 27.69
N THR A 211 -4.33 1.36 28.54
CA THR A 211 -5.71 1.25 29.02
C THR A 211 -6.66 1.68 27.90
N PRO A 212 -7.67 0.88 27.51
CA PRO A 212 -8.64 1.26 26.50
C PRO A 212 -9.43 2.53 26.88
N ILE A 213 -9.46 3.50 25.96
CA ILE A 213 -10.27 4.73 26.03
C ILE A 213 -11.60 4.50 25.32
N TRP A 214 -11.54 3.99 24.08
CA TRP A 214 -12.70 3.60 23.29
C TRP A 214 -12.36 2.45 22.36
N ASN A 215 -13.40 1.72 21.92
CA ASN A 215 -13.30 0.74 20.85
C ASN A 215 -14.44 0.93 19.84
N ALA A 216 -14.17 0.57 18.58
CA ALA A 216 -15.14 0.55 17.50
C ALA A 216 -15.04 -0.78 16.77
N THR A 217 -16.18 -1.38 16.45
CA THR A 217 -16.26 -2.69 15.79
C THR A 217 -17.08 -2.61 14.51
N PHE A 218 -16.62 -3.31 13.48
CA PHE A 218 -17.24 -3.37 12.16
C PHE A 218 -17.45 -4.83 11.76
N PRO A 219 -18.63 -5.40 11.99
CA PRO A 219 -18.96 -6.76 11.55
C PRO A 219 -18.89 -6.90 10.02
N GLY A 220 -18.52 -8.08 9.52
CA GLY A 220 -18.39 -8.31 8.09
C GLY A 220 -17.07 -7.84 7.50
N ALA A 221 -16.02 -7.69 8.32
CA ALA A 221 -14.77 -7.07 7.92
C ALA A 221 -13.55 -7.62 8.67
N ALA A 222 -12.43 -7.75 7.97
CA ALA A 222 -11.11 -8.00 8.54
C ALA A 222 -10.20 -6.81 8.23
N ALA A 223 -9.76 -6.07 9.26
CA ALA A 223 -8.81 -4.97 9.07
C ALA A 223 -7.36 -5.49 9.09
N ASN A 224 -6.62 -5.17 8.03
CA ASN A 224 -5.22 -5.56 7.85
C ASN A 224 -4.26 -4.42 8.14
N ALA A 225 -4.72 -3.17 8.01
CA ALA A 225 -3.86 -2.00 8.14
C ALA A 225 -4.60 -0.83 8.77
N GLY A 226 -3.83 0.08 9.35
CA GLY A 226 -4.36 1.33 9.89
C GLY A 226 -3.28 2.38 10.07
N VAL A 227 -3.67 3.64 9.88
CA VAL A 227 -2.84 4.83 10.07
C VAL A 227 -3.55 5.82 10.99
N VAL A 228 -2.79 6.48 11.86
CA VAL A 228 -3.28 7.62 12.65
C VAL A 228 -3.16 8.86 11.79
N THR A 229 -4.25 9.60 11.65
CA THR A 229 -4.28 10.78 10.78
C THR A 229 -3.77 12.02 11.51
N ALA A 230 -3.29 13.01 10.75
CA ALA A 230 -2.74 14.25 11.29
C ALA A 230 -3.72 15.05 12.18
N ASP A 231 -5.03 14.86 11.98
CA ASP A 231 -6.10 15.44 12.79
C ASP A 231 -6.39 14.66 14.10
N GLY A 232 -5.64 13.59 14.37
CA GLY A 232 -5.78 12.74 15.56
C GLY A 232 -6.80 11.61 15.42
N GLY A 233 -7.46 11.49 14.27
CA GLY A 233 -8.31 10.34 13.93
C GLY A 233 -7.51 9.14 13.44
N CYS A 234 -8.18 8.23 12.73
CA CYS A 234 -7.51 7.13 12.05
C CYS A 234 -8.26 6.68 10.79
N VAL A 235 -7.53 6.03 9.88
CA VAL A 235 -8.12 5.27 8.77
C VAL A 235 -7.68 3.83 8.89
N ILE A 236 -8.63 2.92 8.73
CA ILE A 236 -8.37 1.47 8.67
C ILE A 236 -8.74 0.92 7.30
N GLY A 237 -8.01 -0.10 6.88
CA GLY A 237 -8.22 -0.79 5.62
C GLY A 237 -8.10 -2.30 5.73
N GLY A 238 -8.75 -3.00 4.82
CA GLY A 238 -8.74 -4.46 4.83
C GLY A 238 -9.60 -5.06 3.74
N THR A 239 -10.31 -6.14 4.09
CA THR A 239 -11.23 -6.84 3.18
C THR A 239 -12.50 -7.27 3.92
N LYS A 240 -13.60 -7.41 3.18
CA LYS A 240 -14.87 -7.90 3.71
C LYS A 240 -14.78 -9.36 4.13
N SER A 241 -15.71 -9.73 4.99
CA SER A 241 -15.89 -11.07 5.52
C SER A 241 -17.38 -11.45 5.46
N PRO A 242 -17.74 -12.73 5.24
CA PRO A 242 -16.86 -13.88 5.00
C PRO A 242 -16.03 -13.72 3.71
N PHE A 243 -14.84 -14.33 3.66
CA PHE A 243 -13.95 -14.21 2.50
C PHE A 243 -14.56 -14.97 1.31
N THR A 244 -15.24 -14.26 0.40
CA THR A 244 -15.90 -14.84 -0.77
C THR A 244 -14.98 -14.97 -1.99
N TYR A 245 -13.73 -14.51 -1.88
CA TYR A 245 -12.68 -14.54 -2.92
C TYR A 245 -13.09 -13.87 -4.23
N ASP A 246 -14.14 -13.05 -4.22
CA ASP A 246 -14.54 -12.20 -5.32
C ASP A 246 -13.77 -10.88 -5.32
N ILE A 247 -13.83 -10.19 -6.45
CA ILE A 247 -13.20 -8.88 -6.61
C ILE A 247 -14.19 -7.83 -6.09
N GLY A 248 -13.76 -6.94 -5.20
CA GLY A 248 -14.59 -5.85 -4.67
C GLY A 248 -14.79 -5.83 -3.15
N ASP A 249 -13.94 -6.53 -2.41
CA ASP A 249 -14.06 -6.69 -0.97
C ASP A 249 -13.20 -5.72 -0.16
N ALA A 250 -12.28 -4.99 -0.78
CA ALA A 250 -11.51 -4.00 -0.05
C ALA A 250 -12.39 -2.87 0.49
N PHE A 251 -12.07 -2.42 1.70
CA PHE A 251 -12.72 -1.29 2.33
C PHE A 251 -11.69 -0.31 2.92
N LEU A 252 -12.11 0.94 3.08
CA LEU A 252 -11.49 1.90 3.98
C LEU A 252 -12.58 2.51 4.88
N ILE A 253 -12.24 2.72 6.15
CA ILE A 253 -13.11 3.40 7.13
C ILE A 253 -12.28 4.49 7.79
N ARG A 254 -12.75 5.75 7.74
CA ARG A 254 -12.16 6.86 8.49
C ARG A 254 -12.97 7.16 9.73
N LEU A 255 -12.26 7.30 10.84
CA LEU A 255 -12.80 7.67 12.14
C LEU A 255 -12.14 8.98 12.60
N ASP A 256 -12.88 9.78 13.37
CA ASP A 256 -12.30 10.89 14.11
C ASP A 256 -11.58 10.42 15.39
N ALA A 257 -11.00 11.36 16.15
CA ALA A 257 -10.25 11.07 17.37
C ALA A 257 -11.10 10.43 18.49
N ASP A 258 -12.43 10.60 18.45
CA ASP A 258 -13.38 10.04 19.40
C ASP A 258 -13.92 8.67 18.95
N GLY A 259 -13.46 8.16 17.80
CA GLY A 259 -13.91 6.88 17.23
C GLY A 259 -15.23 6.98 16.47
N THR A 260 -15.69 8.18 16.13
CA THR A 260 -16.89 8.37 15.29
C THR A 260 -16.54 8.15 13.83
N VAL A 261 -17.32 7.32 13.14
CA VAL A 261 -17.14 7.08 11.71
C VAL A 261 -17.46 8.34 10.91
N LEU A 262 -16.47 8.86 10.20
CA LEU A 262 -16.62 9.98 9.27
C LEU A 262 -17.10 9.48 7.90
N TRP A 263 -16.51 8.39 7.41
CA TRP A 263 -16.97 7.70 6.20
C TRP A 263 -16.52 6.24 6.15
N ASN A 264 -17.23 5.45 5.34
CA ASN A 264 -16.92 4.06 5.02
C ASN A 264 -17.14 3.86 3.51
N ARG A 265 -16.16 3.25 2.84
CA ARG A 265 -16.13 3.05 1.38
C ARG A 265 -15.62 1.66 1.04
N ASN A 266 -16.13 1.13 -0.06
CA ASN A 266 -15.69 -0.14 -0.66
C ASN A 266 -15.03 0.14 -2.00
N TYR A 267 -14.03 -0.66 -2.34
CA TYR A 267 -13.23 -0.50 -3.54
C TYR A 267 -13.22 -1.77 -4.37
N GLY A 268 -13.11 -1.62 -5.69
CA GLY A 268 -13.10 -2.71 -6.67
C GLY A 268 -11.82 -3.55 -6.68
N VAL A 269 -11.16 -3.70 -5.53
CA VAL A 269 -9.93 -4.48 -5.35
C VAL A 269 -10.15 -5.54 -4.26
N PRO A 270 -9.37 -6.64 -4.23
CA PRO A 270 -9.65 -7.75 -3.32
C PRO A 270 -9.38 -7.42 -1.85
N VAL A 271 -8.29 -6.70 -1.58
CA VAL A 271 -7.78 -6.48 -0.23
C VAL A 271 -6.83 -5.29 -0.21
N ILE A 272 -6.85 -4.54 0.89
CA ILE A 272 -5.81 -3.58 1.26
C ILE A 272 -4.91 -4.23 2.31
N PHE A 273 -3.60 -4.20 2.06
CA PHE A 273 -2.58 -4.71 2.99
C PHE A 273 -1.89 -3.60 3.77
N ASP A 274 -1.77 -2.40 3.19
CA ASP A 274 -1.15 -1.27 3.83
C ASP A 274 -1.70 0.05 3.26
N LEU A 275 -1.61 1.12 4.04
CA LEU A 275 -2.03 2.47 3.64
C LEU A 275 -1.21 3.56 4.34
N GLU A 276 -1.11 4.70 3.67
CA GLU A 276 -0.45 5.91 4.17
C GLU A 276 -1.29 7.15 3.88
N GLU A 277 -1.29 8.11 4.82
CA GLU A 277 -1.88 9.44 4.62
C GLU A 277 -0.95 10.26 3.72
N THR A 278 -1.51 11.00 2.76
CA THR A 278 -0.70 11.88 1.90
C THR A 278 -0.09 13.03 2.72
N PRO A 279 1.10 13.55 2.34
CA PRO A 279 1.77 14.61 3.10
C PRO A 279 0.94 15.89 3.30
N ASP A 280 0.01 16.16 2.39
CA ASP A 280 -0.90 17.31 2.44
C ASP A 280 -2.20 17.05 3.21
N GLY A 281 -2.39 15.83 3.73
CA GLY A 281 -3.64 15.37 4.36
C GLY A 281 -4.82 15.28 3.37
N GLY A 282 -4.54 15.40 2.07
CA GLY A 282 -5.53 15.44 1.00
C GLY A 282 -6.12 14.07 0.62
N GLY A 283 -5.55 12.97 1.12
CA GLY A 283 -5.98 11.63 0.75
C GLY A 283 -5.20 10.50 1.42
N PHE A 284 -5.44 9.28 0.93
CA PHE A 284 -4.82 8.05 1.40
C PHE A 284 -4.37 7.18 0.24
N ALA A 285 -3.08 6.87 0.20
CA ALA A 285 -2.55 5.89 -0.72
C ALA A 285 -2.60 4.50 -0.08
N TYR A 286 -2.88 3.47 -0.86
CA TYR A 286 -2.98 2.09 -0.38
C TYR A 286 -2.40 1.09 -1.36
N SER A 287 -1.96 -0.06 -0.85
CA SER A 287 -1.50 -1.19 -1.65
C SER A 287 -2.22 -2.49 -1.28
N GLY A 288 -2.24 -3.44 -2.22
CA GLY A 288 -2.89 -4.72 -2.04
C GLY A 288 -2.44 -5.76 -3.08
N ASN A 289 -3.25 -6.80 -3.24
CA ASN A 289 -3.03 -7.80 -4.29
C ASN A 289 -3.30 -7.19 -5.67
N TYR A 290 -2.30 -7.18 -6.56
CA TYR A 290 -2.36 -6.71 -7.94
C TYR A 290 -2.66 -5.21 -8.12
N TRP A 291 -2.99 -4.48 -7.07
CA TRP A 291 -3.51 -3.13 -7.16
C TRP A 291 -2.92 -2.22 -6.09
N TYR A 292 -2.79 -0.94 -6.43
CA TYR A 292 -2.52 0.17 -5.52
C TYR A 292 -3.29 1.38 -6.00
N GLY A 293 -3.67 2.26 -5.08
CA GLY A 293 -4.58 3.36 -5.38
C GLY A 293 -4.37 4.56 -4.48
N LEU A 294 -5.05 5.64 -4.85
CA LEU A 294 -5.17 6.85 -4.06
C LEU A 294 -6.65 7.22 -3.95
N VAL A 295 -7.07 7.54 -2.74
CA VAL A 295 -8.39 8.13 -2.46
C VAL A 295 -8.22 9.53 -1.90
N ASP A 296 -9.22 10.39 -2.11
CA ASP A 296 -9.27 11.72 -1.49
C ASP A 296 -9.63 11.63 0.00
N ALA A 297 -9.62 12.77 0.69
CA ALA A 297 -9.92 12.87 2.11
C ALA A 297 -11.33 12.37 2.48
N GLU A 298 -12.27 12.34 1.53
CA GLU A 298 -13.64 11.86 1.66
C GLU A 298 -13.84 10.39 1.20
N GLY A 299 -12.75 9.72 0.82
CA GLY A 299 -12.72 8.33 0.36
C GLY A 299 -13.19 8.13 -1.09
N GLY A 300 -13.21 9.18 -1.90
CA GLY A 300 -13.42 9.10 -3.34
C GLY A 300 -12.18 8.59 -4.05
N GLU A 301 -12.32 7.62 -4.97
CA GLU A 301 -11.19 7.13 -5.77
C GLU A 301 -10.65 8.25 -6.67
N VAL A 302 -9.38 8.62 -6.47
CA VAL A 302 -8.65 9.55 -7.33
C VAL A 302 -8.04 8.79 -8.50
N TRP A 303 -7.34 7.70 -8.18
CA TRP A 303 -6.83 6.78 -9.18
C TRP A 303 -6.61 5.37 -8.62
N LEU A 304 -6.66 4.40 -9.54
CA LEU A 304 -6.34 3.00 -9.30
C LEU A 304 -5.33 2.53 -10.36
N ARG A 305 -4.32 1.76 -9.93
CA ARG A 305 -3.24 1.24 -10.78
C ARG A 305 -3.04 -0.25 -10.54
N ASN A 306 -2.69 -0.95 -11.61
CA ASN A 306 -2.38 -2.38 -11.56
C ASN A 306 -0.86 -2.58 -11.46
N MET A 307 -0.43 -3.50 -10.61
CA MET A 307 0.98 -3.92 -10.44
C MET A 307 1.20 -5.36 -10.93
N GLU A 308 0.45 -5.81 -11.93
CA GLU A 308 0.62 -7.05 -12.72
C GLU A 308 1.41 -8.20 -12.06
N GLY A 309 0.72 -9.05 -11.30
CA GLY A 309 1.33 -10.24 -10.68
C GLY A 309 2.08 -9.98 -9.37
N PHE A 310 2.15 -8.73 -8.91
CA PHE A 310 2.69 -8.38 -7.60
C PHE A 310 1.61 -8.27 -6.51
N ALA A 311 1.98 -8.60 -5.27
CA ALA A 311 1.25 -8.29 -4.05
C ALA A 311 2.05 -7.23 -3.27
N GLY A 312 1.52 -6.02 -3.15
CA GLY A 312 2.14 -4.93 -2.40
C GLY A 312 1.75 -4.99 -0.93
N TYR A 313 2.66 -5.49 -0.09
CA TYR A 313 2.46 -5.64 1.35
C TYR A 313 2.79 -4.38 2.15
N ALA A 314 3.56 -3.47 1.57
CA ALA A 314 3.90 -2.20 2.21
C ALA A 314 3.82 -1.06 1.20
N ILE A 315 3.39 0.11 1.67
CA ILE A 315 3.42 1.37 0.93
C ILE A 315 4.02 2.45 1.82
N VAL A 316 4.94 3.24 1.28
CA VAL A 316 5.55 4.39 1.98
C VAL A 316 5.65 5.59 1.06
N LEU A 317 5.72 6.78 1.65
CA LEU A 317 5.90 8.03 0.92
C LEU A 317 7.33 8.12 0.36
N ARG A 318 7.47 8.53 -0.90
CA ARG A 318 8.79 8.79 -1.50
C ARG A 318 9.30 10.18 -1.10
N PRO A 319 10.57 10.33 -0.73
CA PRO A 319 11.21 11.64 -0.54
C PRO A 319 11.16 12.52 -1.79
N SER A 320 11.18 11.90 -2.97
CA SER A 320 11.09 12.54 -4.28
C SER A 320 9.66 12.91 -4.70
N GLY A 321 8.65 12.53 -3.91
CA GLY A 321 7.23 12.64 -4.23
C GLY A 321 6.64 11.36 -4.86
N GLY A 322 5.40 11.06 -4.52
CA GLY A 322 4.73 9.80 -4.87
C GLY A 322 4.96 8.70 -3.84
N TYR A 323 4.91 7.44 -4.27
CA TYR A 323 4.81 6.29 -3.37
C TYR A 323 5.77 5.17 -3.76
N MET A 324 6.40 4.55 -2.75
CA MET A 324 7.14 3.30 -2.90
C MET A 324 6.27 2.16 -2.40
N ILE A 325 6.07 1.15 -3.24
CA ILE A 325 5.35 -0.07 -2.89
C ILE A 325 6.33 -1.24 -2.89
N ALA A 326 6.31 -2.05 -1.84
CA ALA A 326 7.13 -3.25 -1.74
C ALA A 326 6.29 -4.48 -1.39
N GLY A 327 6.79 -5.65 -1.79
CA GLY A 327 6.13 -6.91 -1.49
C GLY A 327 6.77 -8.06 -2.25
N LYS A 328 5.95 -8.94 -2.84
CA LYS A 328 6.44 -10.06 -3.65
C LYS A 328 5.69 -10.25 -4.95
N ASN A 329 6.37 -10.87 -5.91
CA ASN A 329 5.75 -11.51 -7.06
C ASN A 329 4.98 -12.75 -6.59
N ILE A 330 3.70 -12.83 -6.93
CA ILE A 330 2.81 -13.91 -6.46
C ILE A 330 3.18 -15.26 -7.10
N MET A 331 3.76 -15.24 -8.30
CA MET A 331 4.13 -16.45 -9.04
C MET A 331 5.51 -16.97 -8.65
N SER A 332 6.53 -16.09 -8.62
CA SER A 332 7.90 -16.50 -8.32
C SER A 332 8.24 -16.47 -6.82
N GLY A 333 7.50 -15.69 -6.03
CA GLY A 333 7.81 -15.43 -4.62
C GLY A 333 8.90 -14.38 -4.41
N GLU A 334 9.54 -13.92 -5.48
CA GLU A 334 10.64 -12.94 -5.43
C GLU A 334 10.15 -11.59 -4.92
N GLY A 335 10.95 -10.95 -4.08
CA GLY A 335 10.66 -9.64 -3.53
C GLY A 335 10.73 -8.57 -4.61
N PHE A 336 9.94 -7.51 -4.45
CA PHE A 336 10.06 -6.33 -5.28
C PHE A 336 9.91 -5.05 -4.47
N ALA A 337 10.43 -3.98 -5.03
CA ALA A 337 10.04 -2.61 -4.70
C ALA A 337 9.80 -1.85 -6.01
N LEU A 338 8.80 -0.98 -6.05
CA LEU A 338 8.57 -0.06 -7.15
C LEU A 338 8.34 1.35 -6.61
N GLY A 339 8.82 2.35 -7.34
CA GLY A 339 8.59 3.75 -7.04
C GLY A 339 7.67 4.37 -8.07
N THR A 340 6.76 5.24 -7.61
CA THR A 340 5.76 5.92 -8.43
C THR A 340 5.82 7.41 -8.25
N ASP A 341 5.39 8.18 -9.23
CA ASP A 341 5.07 9.60 -9.01
C ASP A 341 3.74 9.76 -8.23
N ALA A 342 3.32 11.01 -7.98
CA ALA A 342 2.08 11.31 -7.25
C ALA A 342 0.80 10.84 -7.97
N ASP A 343 0.87 10.65 -9.29
CA ASP A 343 -0.22 10.14 -10.13
C ASP A 343 -0.22 8.61 -10.23
N GLY A 344 0.68 7.94 -9.50
CA GLY A 344 0.81 6.49 -9.48
C GLY A 344 1.43 5.92 -10.76
N ALA A 345 2.15 6.71 -11.57
CA ALA A 345 2.91 6.17 -12.69
C ALA A 345 4.26 5.62 -12.18
N VAL A 346 4.57 4.37 -12.52
CA VAL A 346 5.79 3.69 -12.11
C VAL A 346 7.00 4.36 -12.76
N GLN A 347 7.94 4.82 -11.93
CA GLN A 347 9.20 5.44 -12.33
C GLN A 347 10.36 4.45 -12.33
N TRP A 348 10.37 3.51 -11.37
CA TRP A 348 11.40 2.48 -11.26
C TRP A 348 10.87 1.19 -10.63
N THR A 349 11.59 0.10 -10.83
CA THR A 349 11.33 -1.19 -10.17
C THR A 349 12.66 -1.86 -9.81
N ALA A 350 12.69 -2.51 -8.65
CA ALA A 350 13.78 -3.33 -8.15
C ALA A 350 13.24 -4.71 -7.76
N THR A 351 14.06 -5.74 -7.95
CA THR A 351 13.71 -7.15 -7.66
C THR A 351 14.75 -7.76 -6.74
N PHE A 352 14.30 -8.62 -5.84
CA PHE A 352 15.10 -9.33 -4.85
C PHE A 352 14.86 -10.85 -5.01
N PRO A 353 15.61 -11.53 -5.89
CA PRO A 353 15.31 -12.91 -6.31
C PRO A 353 15.29 -13.94 -5.17
N ASP A 354 16.16 -13.78 -4.17
CA ASP A 354 16.29 -14.72 -3.06
C ASP A 354 15.55 -14.26 -1.79
N ALA A 355 14.63 -13.29 -1.91
CA ALA A 355 13.90 -12.75 -0.78
C ALA A 355 12.42 -12.56 -1.08
N SER A 356 11.59 -12.40 -0.04
CA SER A 356 10.27 -11.76 -0.15
C SER A 356 10.21 -10.60 0.83
N VAL A 357 9.58 -9.49 0.44
CA VAL A 357 9.38 -8.33 1.30
C VAL A 357 8.00 -8.42 1.95
N TYR A 358 7.89 -8.16 3.25
CA TYR A 358 6.63 -8.14 4.01
C TYR A 358 6.34 -6.79 4.65
N ALA A 359 7.35 -5.98 4.90
CA ALA A 359 7.20 -4.62 5.43
C ALA A 359 8.24 -3.68 4.83
N ALA A 360 7.93 -2.39 4.87
CA ALA A 360 8.87 -1.33 4.53
C ALA A 360 8.64 -0.12 5.44
N ALA A 361 9.69 0.69 5.60
CA ALA A 361 9.63 1.98 6.28
C ALA A 361 10.51 3.00 5.56
N THR A 362 10.20 4.29 5.71
CA THR A 362 11.13 5.36 5.32
C THR A 362 12.40 5.24 6.17
N ALA A 363 13.56 5.28 5.51
CA ALA A 363 14.84 5.21 6.21
C ALA A 363 15.19 6.59 6.80
N PRO A 364 15.79 6.66 8.01
CA PRO A 364 16.17 7.91 8.65
C PRO A 364 17.14 8.79 7.83
N ASP A 365 17.88 8.20 6.89
CA ASP A 365 18.84 8.86 6.01
C ASP A 365 18.25 9.31 4.66
N GLY A 366 16.95 9.13 4.43
CA GLY A 366 16.26 9.61 3.22
C GLY A 366 16.07 8.56 2.12
N GLY A 367 16.08 7.28 2.46
CA GLY A 367 15.78 6.15 1.58
C GLY A 367 14.62 5.28 2.10
N TYR A 368 14.75 3.97 1.91
CA TYR A 368 13.78 2.96 2.35
C TYR A 368 14.49 1.80 3.05
N THR A 369 13.85 1.26 4.09
CA THR A 369 14.23 -0.01 4.68
C THR A 369 13.17 -1.04 4.39
N LEU A 370 13.58 -2.15 3.80
CA LEU A 370 12.74 -3.29 3.51
C LEU A 370 12.99 -4.37 4.56
N ALA A 371 11.93 -5.06 4.95
CA ALA A 371 11.98 -6.18 5.87
C ALA A 371 11.22 -7.38 5.31
N GLY A 372 11.74 -8.57 5.56
CA GLY A 372 11.10 -9.79 5.10
C GLY A 372 11.91 -11.04 5.39
N ILE A 373 11.89 -11.94 4.42
CA ILE A 373 12.50 -13.26 4.48
C ILE A 373 13.51 -13.43 3.35
N ARG A 374 14.64 -14.06 3.64
CA ARG A 374 15.61 -14.51 2.65
C ARG A 374 15.65 -16.02 2.61
N PHE A 375 15.52 -16.60 1.42
CA PHE A 375 15.62 -18.04 1.21
C PHE A 375 17.10 -18.43 1.09
N LEU A 376 17.57 -19.25 2.02
CA LEU A 376 18.96 -19.76 2.03
C LEU A 376 19.05 -21.09 1.26
N SER A 377 17.95 -21.83 1.24
CA SER A 377 17.76 -23.06 0.48
C SER A 377 16.26 -23.30 0.27
N PRO A 378 15.85 -24.35 -0.48
CA PRO A 378 14.43 -24.72 -0.60
C PRO A 378 13.73 -25.07 0.74
N VAL A 379 14.48 -25.28 1.82
CA VAL A 379 13.95 -25.73 3.12
C VAL A 379 14.42 -24.86 4.30
N SER A 380 15.15 -23.78 4.04
CA SER A 380 15.67 -22.90 5.10
C SER A 380 15.60 -21.43 4.72
N SER A 381 15.38 -20.60 5.74
CA SER A 381 15.17 -19.18 5.59
C SER A 381 15.76 -18.38 6.75
N ALA A 382 16.01 -17.10 6.52
CA ALA A 382 16.47 -16.18 7.55
C ALA A 382 15.76 -14.84 7.44
N ALA A 383 15.61 -14.16 8.57
CA ALA A 383 15.08 -12.81 8.60
C ALA A 383 16.04 -11.87 7.85
N TRP A 384 15.46 -10.92 7.12
CA TRP A 384 16.21 -10.12 6.16
C TRP A 384 15.81 -8.65 6.20
N LEU A 385 16.82 -7.79 6.17
CA LEU A 385 16.67 -6.35 6.00
C LEU A 385 17.51 -5.85 4.82
N ALA A 386 17.04 -4.83 4.13
CA ALA A 386 17.84 -4.09 3.16
C ALA A 386 17.54 -2.59 3.16
N GLY A 387 18.60 -1.81 3.04
CA GLY A 387 18.54 -0.37 2.83
C GLY A 387 18.62 -0.03 1.34
N LEU A 388 17.70 0.81 0.88
CA LEU A 388 17.66 1.36 -0.46
C LEU A 388 17.83 2.87 -0.38
N GLU A 389 18.80 3.43 -1.08
CA GLU A 389 18.97 4.87 -1.21
C GLU A 389 18.29 5.35 -2.49
N GLU A 390 17.36 6.29 -2.35
CA GLU A 390 16.78 6.98 -3.50
C GLU A 390 17.54 8.27 -3.75
N ALA A 391 18.06 8.44 -4.97
CA ALA A 391 18.68 9.69 -5.36
C ALA A 391 17.64 10.83 -5.27
N PRO A 392 18.00 12.00 -4.73
CA PRO A 392 17.08 13.13 -4.67
C PRO A 392 16.63 13.50 -6.09
N ALA A 393 15.33 13.81 -6.24
CA ALA A 393 14.74 14.16 -7.52
C ALA A 393 15.58 15.25 -8.22
N VAL A 394 16.02 14.98 -9.45
CA VAL A 394 16.62 16.03 -10.28
C VAL A 394 15.50 17.03 -10.59
N PRO A 395 15.59 18.30 -10.14
CA PRO A 395 14.54 19.26 -10.41
C PRO A 395 14.34 19.36 -11.92
N THR A 396 13.12 19.10 -12.39
CA THR A 396 12.79 19.27 -13.80
C THR A 396 13.14 20.70 -14.18
N PRO A 397 13.96 20.94 -15.22
CA PRO A 397 14.19 22.30 -15.68
C PRO A 397 12.82 22.87 -16.02
N ALA A 398 12.46 23.99 -15.38
CA ALA A 398 11.24 24.71 -15.70
C ALA A 398 11.16 24.81 -17.22
N ALA A 399 10.10 24.25 -17.81
CA ALA A 399 9.87 24.34 -19.25
C ALA A 399 10.07 25.81 -19.62
N PRO A 400 10.93 26.16 -20.60
CA PRO A 400 11.12 27.54 -20.97
C PRO A 400 9.74 28.09 -21.30
N GLY A 401 9.28 29.05 -20.49
CA GLY A 401 7.93 29.55 -20.59
C GLY A 401 7.69 29.95 -22.04
N PHE A 402 6.74 29.30 -22.71
CA PHE A 402 6.17 29.79 -23.96
C PHE A 402 5.29 31.01 -23.66
N GLY A 403 5.85 31.98 -22.95
CA GLY A 403 5.34 33.33 -22.80
C GLY A 403 6.04 34.19 -23.83
N VAL A 404 5.25 34.81 -24.70
CA VAL A 404 5.65 35.89 -25.61
C VAL A 404 6.36 35.47 -26.90
N ALA A 405 5.73 34.61 -27.71
CA ALA A 405 5.97 34.60 -29.18
C ALA A 405 4.68 34.66 -30.02
N ALA A 406 3.49 34.70 -29.40
CA ALA A 406 2.20 34.81 -30.11
C ALA A 406 1.60 36.23 -30.13
N ALA A 407 2.24 37.22 -29.50
CA ALA A 407 1.78 38.63 -29.52
C ALA A 407 2.38 39.45 -30.69
N GLY A 408 3.32 38.89 -31.46
CA GLY A 408 4.00 39.60 -32.56
C GLY A 408 3.33 39.50 -33.93
N ALA A 409 2.38 38.57 -34.13
CA ALA A 409 1.76 38.33 -35.44
C ALA A 409 0.34 38.92 -35.59
N ALA A 410 -0.30 39.35 -34.51
CA ALA A 410 -1.64 39.96 -34.54
C ALA A 410 -1.64 41.49 -34.72
N LEU A 411 -0.49 42.16 -34.60
CA LEU A 411 -0.37 43.62 -34.74
C LEU A 411 0.04 44.10 -36.16
N LEU A 412 0.29 43.19 -37.10
CA LEU A 412 0.63 43.54 -38.50
C LEU A 412 -0.52 43.37 -39.51
N LEU A 413 -1.70 42.87 -39.08
CA LEU A 413 -2.87 42.73 -39.95
C LEU A 413 -3.96 43.81 -39.76
N LEU A 414 -3.79 44.73 -38.80
CA LEU A 414 -4.69 45.87 -38.59
C LEU A 414 -4.19 47.20 -39.19
N ALA A 415 -2.98 47.24 -39.76
CA ALA A 415 -2.41 48.42 -40.42
C ALA A 415 -2.56 48.43 -41.96
N ALA A 416 -3.14 47.38 -42.57
CA ALA A 416 -3.26 47.25 -44.04
C ALA A 416 -4.70 47.42 -44.57
N ARG A 417 -5.60 48.11 -43.84
CA ARG A 417 -6.98 48.40 -44.30
C ARG A 417 -7.38 49.87 -44.27
N ARG A 418 -6.41 50.78 -44.28
CA ARG A 418 -6.62 52.21 -44.55
C ARG A 418 -5.67 52.70 -45.64
N GLY A 419 -6.11 52.53 -46.89
CA GLY A 419 -5.47 53.13 -48.06
C GLY A 419 -5.88 52.45 -49.36
N ARG A 420 -6.55 53.21 -50.26
CA ARG A 420 -7.14 52.86 -51.58
C ARG A 420 -8.58 52.32 -51.48
N ARG A 421 -9.63 52.92 -52.07
CA ARG A 421 -9.82 53.94 -53.13
C ARG A 421 -11.10 54.76 -52.74
N GLY A 422 -11.31 56.01 -53.14
CA GLY A 422 -11.09 56.58 -54.48
C GLY A 422 -12.31 56.27 -55.32
#